data_AF-A0A8T5RZ64-F1
#
_entry.id   AF-A0A8T5RZ64-F1
#
_cell.length_a   1.000
_cell.length_b   1.000
_cell.length_c   1.000
_cell.angle_alpha   90.00
_cell.angle_beta   90.00
_cell.angle_gamma   90.00
#
_symmetry.space_group_name_H-M   'P 1'
#
loop_
_entity.id
_entity.type
_entity.pdbx_description
1 polymer ?
#
loop_
_entity_poly.entity_id
_entity_poly.type
_entity_poly.pdbx_seq_one_letter_code
_entity_poly.pdbx_strand_id
1 'polypeptide(L)'
;MDIRIFRKKDGGIVQIVDKEKIMEWPIEFPLKFVEDIRSKLKSYRDTKVQDEISKYLDEILTTLAIPNIKEALESGTSENISSMLTSFEELSETNADALKPITSLLENLTRNNNKSVAGSAQRILDNIES
;
A
#
# COMPACT_ATOMS: atom_id res chain seq x y z
N MET A 1 5.73 19.52 5.01
CA MET A 1 7.19 19.22 4.99
C MET A 1 7.31 17.91 4.23
N ASP A 2 8.24 17.74 3.30
CA ASP A 2 8.24 16.50 2.47
C ASP A 2 8.81 15.27 3.19
N ILE A 3 9.32 15.44 4.41
CA ILE A 3 10.08 14.43 5.15
C ILE A 3 9.63 14.37 6.61
N ARG A 4 9.33 13.16 7.07
CA ARG A 4 9.19 12.75 8.47
C ARG A 4 10.54 12.26 9.02
N ILE A 5 10.95 12.76 10.18
CA ILE A 5 12.23 12.43 10.82
C ILE A 5 12.02 11.59 12.08
N PHE A 6 12.75 10.48 12.18
CA PHE A 6 12.81 9.61 13.36
C PHE A 6 14.23 9.65 13.94
N ARG A 7 14.36 9.90 15.24
CA ARG A 7 15.66 10.05 15.91
C ARG A 7 16.03 8.77 16.67
N LYS A 8 17.18 8.21 16.34
CA LYS A 8 17.78 7.06 17.00
C LYS A 8 18.40 7.46 18.35
N LYS A 9 18.59 6.48 19.23
CA LYS A 9 19.24 6.68 20.54
C LYS A 9 20.71 7.13 20.43
N ASP A 10 21.38 6.76 19.35
CA ASP A 10 22.79 7.13 19.07
C ASP A 10 22.94 8.55 18.47
N GLY A 11 21.85 9.30 18.33
CA GLY A 11 21.84 10.61 17.70
C GLY A 11 21.70 10.57 16.17
N GLY A 12 21.70 9.39 15.56
CA GLY A 12 21.39 9.21 14.14
C GLY A 12 19.94 9.53 13.80
N ILE A 13 19.66 9.77 12.52
CA ILE A 13 18.32 10.05 12.02
C ILE A 13 17.91 9.08 10.92
N VAL A 14 16.63 8.75 10.86
CA VAL A 14 15.99 8.09 9.73
C VAL A 14 14.98 9.08 9.14
N GLN A 15 15.02 9.25 7.83
CA GLN A 15 14.15 10.14 7.08
C GLN A 15 13.23 9.30 6.20
N ILE A 16 11.93 9.56 6.28
CA ILE A 16 10.88 8.90 5.50
C ILE A 16 10.02 9.99 4.87
N VAL A 17 9.48 9.75 3.68
CA VAL A 17 8.59 10.72 3.02
C VAL A 17 7.37 11.00 3.91
N ASP A 18 6.96 12.26 3.99
CA ASP A 18 5.77 12.65 4.78
C ASP A 18 4.46 12.27 4.05
N LYS A 19 3.38 12.08 4.82
CA LYS A 19 2.07 11.65 4.32
C LYS A 19 1.49 12.67 3.36
N GLU A 20 1.78 13.95 3.61
CA GLU A 20 1.40 15.07 2.74
C GLU A 20 1.87 14.85 1.31
N LYS A 21 3.11 14.38 1.15
CA LYS A 21 3.68 14.10 -0.16
C LYS A 21 3.18 12.81 -0.76
N ILE A 22 2.94 11.79 0.08
CA ILE A 22 2.38 10.50 -0.35
C ILE A 22 0.96 10.65 -0.91
N MET A 23 0.16 11.61 -0.42
CA MET A 23 -1.19 11.88 -0.94
C MET A 23 -1.20 12.29 -2.43
N GLU A 24 -0.09 12.82 -2.93
CA GLU A 24 0.03 13.26 -4.33
C GLU A 24 0.43 12.12 -5.28
N TRP A 25 0.73 10.93 -4.75
CA TRP A 25 1.22 9.81 -5.55
C TRP A 25 0.09 9.05 -6.25
N PRO A 26 0.43 8.30 -7.32
CA PRO A 26 -0.44 7.26 -7.84
C PRO A 26 -0.91 6.31 -6.73
N ILE A 27 -2.14 5.81 -6.86
CA ILE A 27 -2.89 5.16 -5.79
C ILE A 27 -2.24 3.85 -5.29
N GLU A 28 -1.45 3.22 -6.15
CA GLU A 28 -0.73 1.97 -5.91
C GLU A 28 0.65 2.18 -5.24
N PHE A 29 1.23 3.37 -5.36
CA PHE A 29 2.56 3.66 -4.81
C PHE A 29 2.64 3.64 -3.28
N PRO A 30 1.64 4.16 -2.53
CA PRO A 30 1.63 4.07 -1.08
C PRO A 30 1.78 2.63 -0.54
N LEU A 31 1.16 1.65 -1.20
CA LEU A 31 1.26 0.24 -0.81
C LEU A 31 2.70 -0.29 -0.97
N LYS A 32 3.28 -0.05 -2.15
CA LYS A 32 4.66 -0.45 -2.45
C LYS A 32 5.65 0.22 -1.50
N PHE A 33 5.48 1.52 -1.25
CA PHE A 33 6.33 2.28 -0.35
C PHE A 33 6.31 1.72 1.07
N VAL A 34 5.12 1.44 1.61
CA VAL A 34 4.99 0.88 2.95
C VAL A 34 5.74 -0.44 3.06
N GLU A 35 5.59 -1.33 2.09
CA GLU A 35 6.26 -2.63 2.11
C GLU A 35 7.78 -2.50 1.94
N ASP A 36 8.23 -1.61 1.06
CA ASP A 36 9.66 -1.32 0.87
C ASP A 36 10.34 -0.79 2.15
N ILE A 37 9.64 -0.01 2.97
CA ILE A 37 10.17 0.44 4.26
C ILE A 37 10.08 -0.69 5.30
N ARG A 38 8.98 -1.45 5.34
CA ARG A 38 8.81 -2.58 6.28
C ARG A 38 9.92 -3.61 6.14
N SER A 39 10.27 -3.98 4.92
CA SER A 39 11.38 -4.92 4.65
C SER A 39 12.75 -4.41 5.16
N LYS A 40 12.92 -3.08 5.26
CA LYS A 40 14.17 -2.43 5.72
C LYS A 40 14.17 -2.10 7.20
N LEU A 41 13.07 -2.24 7.94
CA LEU A 41 12.97 -1.86 9.36
C LEU A 41 14.12 -2.40 10.22
N LYS A 42 14.43 -3.70 10.05
CA LYS A 42 15.50 -4.38 10.80
C LYS A 42 16.87 -3.72 10.60
N SER A 43 17.11 -3.10 9.44
CA SER A 43 18.38 -2.42 9.12
C SER A 43 18.63 -1.18 9.97
N TYR A 44 17.60 -0.59 10.58
CA TYR A 44 17.74 0.63 11.38
C TYR A 44 18.40 0.40 12.74
N ARG A 45 18.44 -0.84 13.23
CA ARG A 45 19.11 -1.29 14.47
C ARG A 45 18.74 -0.50 15.74
N ASP A 46 17.54 0.07 15.79
CA ASP A 46 16.98 0.74 16.96
C ASP A 46 15.50 0.34 17.07
N THR A 47 15.17 -0.43 18.11
CA THR A 47 13.81 -0.98 18.28
C THR A 47 12.77 0.11 18.49
N LYS A 48 13.11 1.20 19.17
CA LYS A 48 12.19 2.33 19.37
C LYS A 48 11.85 2.97 18.02
N VAL A 49 12.88 3.22 17.19
CA VAL A 49 12.68 3.79 15.87
C VAL A 49 11.92 2.83 14.95
N GLN A 50 12.19 1.52 15.04
CA GLN A 50 11.44 0.52 14.29
C GLN A 50 9.95 0.55 14.64
N ASP A 51 9.61 0.63 15.92
CA ASP A 51 8.21 0.71 16.38
C ASP A 51 7.54 2.01 15.95
N GLU A 52 8.25 3.15 16.04
CA GLU A 52 7.72 4.45 15.60
C GLU A 52 7.48 4.49 14.10
N ILE A 53 8.41 3.96 13.30
CA ILE A 53 8.25 3.86 11.85
C ILE A 53 7.10 2.92 11.53
N SER A 54 7.02 1.75 12.17
CA SER A 54 5.94 0.78 11.91
C SER A 54 4.56 1.41 12.12
N LYS A 55 4.37 2.13 13.23
CA LYS A 55 3.13 2.88 13.50
C LYS A 55 2.83 3.93 12.44
N TYR A 56 3.86 4.62 11.94
CA TYR A 56 3.70 5.62 10.89
C TYR A 56 3.30 4.99 9.55
N LEU A 57 3.88 3.84 9.20
CA LEU A 57 3.47 3.10 8.01
C LEU A 57 2.03 2.58 8.12
N ASP A 58 1.61 2.14 9.31
CA ASP A 58 0.23 1.75 9.58
C ASP A 58 -0.73 2.94 9.45
N GLU A 59 -0.32 4.13 9.91
CA GLU A 59 -1.08 5.38 9.70
C GLU A 59 -1.25 5.68 8.20
N ILE A 60 -0.18 5.57 7.40
CA ILE A 60 -0.26 5.77 5.94
C ILE A 60 -1.26 4.79 5.31
N LEU A 61 -1.22 3.51 5.69
CA LEU A 61 -2.17 2.53 5.15
C LEU A 61 -3.61 2.85 5.54
N THR A 62 -3.85 3.08 6.82
CA THR A 62 -5.21 3.18 7.38
C THR A 62 -5.89 4.52 7.13
N THR A 63 -5.13 5.61 7.00
CA THR A 63 -5.67 6.96 6.84
C THR A 63 -5.64 7.49 5.41
N LEU A 64 -4.85 6.86 4.53
CA LEU A 64 -4.60 7.36 3.17
C LEU A 64 -4.75 6.24 2.13
N ALA A 65 -3.90 5.22 2.16
CA ALA A 65 -3.84 4.25 1.05
C ALA A 65 -5.16 3.46 0.91
N ILE A 66 -5.60 2.81 1.98
CA ILE A 66 -6.81 1.97 1.94
C ILE A 66 -8.07 2.80 1.65
N PRO A 67 -8.33 3.95 2.32
CA PRO A 67 -9.48 4.79 2.00
C PRO A 67 -9.50 5.27 0.55
N ASN A 68 -8.36 5.74 0.02
CA ASN A 68 -8.30 6.24 -1.35
C ASN A 68 -8.58 5.11 -2.36
N ILE A 69 -7.97 3.93 -2.15
CA ILE A 69 -8.21 2.75 -3.01
C ILE A 69 -9.68 2.36 -2.97
N LYS A 70 -10.28 2.32 -1.78
CA LYS A 70 -11.70 2.03 -1.63
C LYS A 70 -12.56 3.03 -2.41
N GLU A 71 -12.31 4.33 -2.25
CA GLU A 71 -13.06 5.38 -2.95
C GLU A 71 -12.91 5.24 -4.47
N ALA A 72 -11.70 4.98 -4.96
CA ALA A 72 -11.44 4.78 -6.39
C ALA A 72 -12.16 3.54 -6.95
N LEU A 73 -12.27 2.47 -6.17
CA LEU A 73 -13.02 1.26 -6.55
C LEU A 73 -14.54 1.46 -6.55
N GLU A 74 -15.06 2.28 -5.62
CA GLU A 74 -16.51 2.50 -5.47
C GLU A 74 -17.06 3.59 -6.39
N SER A 75 -16.27 4.64 -6.65
CA SER A 75 -16.70 5.83 -7.42
C SER A 75 -16.03 5.96 -8.79
N GLY A 76 -15.01 5.16 -9.07
CA GLY A 76 -14.26 5.22 -10.31
C GLY A 76 -15.04 4.74 -11.53
N THR A 77 -14.63 5.22 -12.71
CA THR A 77 -15.11 4.67 -13.98
C THR A 77 -14.54 3.26 -14.18
N SER A 78 -15.20 2.45 -15.02
CA SER A 78 -14.70 1.12 -15.39
C SER A 78 -13.28 1.14 -15.96
N GLU A 79 -12.89 2.22 -16.65
CA GLU A 79 -11.55 2.43 -17.19
C GLU A 79 -10.52 2.66 -16.06
N ASN A 80 -10.83 3.54 -15.13
CA ASN A 80 -9.96 3.82 -13.99
C ASN A 80 -9.78 2.59 -13.09
N ILE A 81 -10.86 1.84 -12.84
CA ILE A 81 -10.82 0.60 -12.06
C ILE A 81 -9.95 -0.44 -12.79
N SER A 82 -10.14 -0.63 -14.10
CA SER A 82 -9.34 -1.58 -14.88
C SER A 82 -7.85 -1.22 -14.88
N SER A 83 -7.53 0.06 -15.03
CA SER A 83 -6.14 0.55 -14.98
C SER A 83 -5.50 0.26 -13.61
N MET A 84 -6.20 0.59 -12.52
CA MET A 84 -5.70 0.33 -11.17
C MET A 84 -5.53 -1.17 -10.89
N LEU A 85 -6.48 -2.01 -11.33
CA LEU A 85 -6.36 -3.47 -11.19
C LEU A 85 -5.19 -4.04 -12.00
N THR A 86 -4.88 -3.45 -13.16
CA THR A 86 -3.69 -3.82 -13.93
C THR A 86 -2.42 -3.54 -13.13
N SER A 87 -2.32 -2.35 -12.52
CA SER A 87 -1.18 -2.02 -11.65
C SER A 87 -1.09 -2.91 -10.40
N PHE A 88 -2.21 -3.33 -9.83
CA PHE A 88 -2.23 -4.28 -8.72
C PHE A 88 -1.84 -5.70 -9.16
N GLU A 89 -2.23 -6.14 -10.36
CA GLU A 89 -1.76 -7.41 -10.93
C GLU A 89 -0.24 -7.40 -11.07
N GLU A 90 0.34 -6.38 -11.70
CA GLU A 90 1.80 -6.24 -11.84
C GLU A 90 2.51 -6.17 -10.47
N LEU A 91 1.93 -5.47 -9.50
CA LEU A 91 2.46 -5.42 -8.16
C LEU A 91 2.36 -6.79 -7.46
N SER A 92 1.29 -7.55 -7.68
CA SER A 92 1.11 -8.87 -7.07
C SER A 92 2.14 -9.89 -7.56
N GLU A 93 2.59 -9.78 -8.81
CA GLU A 93 3.63 -10.65 -9.37
C GLU A 93 5.03 -10.35 -8.80
N THR A 94 5.26 -9.12 -8.36
CA THR A 94 6.60 -8.66 -7.94
C THR A 94 6.73 -8.48 -6.42
N ASN A 95 5.65 -8.13 -5.74
CA ASN A 95 5.58 -7.87 -4.32
C ASN A 95 4.14 -8.04 -3.79
N ALA A 96 3.64 -9.27 -3.81
CA ALA A 96 2.31 -9.64 -3.33
C ALA A 96 2.00 -9.17 -1.89
N ASP A 97 3.00 -9.16 -1.00
CA ASP A 97 2.86 -8.74 0.40
C ASP A 97 2.34 -7.30 0.54
N ALA A 98 2.69 -6.43 -0.42
CA ALA A 98 2.23 -5.03 -0.42
C ALA A 98 0.70 -4.89 -0.57
N LEU A 99 0.03 -5.90 -1.13
CA LEU A 99 -1.41 -5.88 -1.41
C LEU A 99 -2.25 -6.51 -0.29
N LYS A 100 -1.63 -7.21 0.67
CA LYS A 100 -2.32 -7.79 1.84
C LYS A 100 -3.25 -6.80 2.58
N PRO A 101 -2.91 -5.51 2.75
CA PRO A 101 -3.80 -4.57 3.42
C PRO A 101 -5.13 -4.33 2.69
N ILE A 102 -5.23 -4.65 1.40
CA ILE A 102 -6.44 -4.42 0.59
C ILE A 102 -7.16 -5.71 0.18
N THR A 103 -6.75 -6.87 0.71
CA THR A 103 -7.36 -8.18 0.39
C THR A 103 -8.89 -8.16 0.49
N SER A 104 -9.46 -7.61 1.57
CA SER A 104 -10.92 -7.54 1.72
C SER A 104 -11.62 -6.67 0.67
N LEU A 105 -10.94 -5.66 0.12
CA LEU A 105 -11.49 -4.87 -1.00
C LEU A 105 -11.50 -5.70 -2.28
N LEU A 106 -10.42 -6.44 -2.54
CA LEU A 106 -10.31 -7.35 -3.70
C LEU A 106 -11.34 -8.48 -3.62
N GLU A 107 -11.52 -9.09 -2.45
CA GLU A 107 -12.56 -10.11 -2.20
C GLU A 107 -13.95 -9.60 -2.57
N ASN A 108 -14.28 -8.35 -2.22
CA ASN A 108 -15.57 -7.75 -2.60
C ASN A 108 -15.69 -7.55 -4.11
N LEU A 109 -14.61 -7.21 -4.81
CA LEU A 109 -14.60 -7.05 -6.26
C LEU A 109 -14.79 -8.35 -7.03
N THR A 110 -14.45 -9.51 -6.46
CA THR A 110 -14.72 -10.82 -7.10
C THR A 110 -16.22 -11.05 -7.36
N ARG A 111 -17.09 -10.33 -6.63
CA ARG A 111 -18.56 -10.39 -6.76
C ARG A 111 -19.12 -9.31 -7.69
N ASN A 112 -18.27 -8.56 -8.38
CA ASN A 112 -18.68 -7.49 -9.28
C ASN A 112 -19.40 -8.05 -10.53
N ASN A 113 -20.43 -7.37 -11.00
CA ASN A 113 -21.16 -7.75 -12.23
C ASN A 113 -20.28 -7.68 -13.48
N ASN A 114 -19.22 -6.87 -13.47
CA ASN A 114 -18.23 -6.83 -14.52
C ASN A 114 -17.25 -8.01 -14.37
N LYS A 115 -17.39 -9.00 -15.25
CA LYS A 115 -16.55 -10.21 -15.27
C LYS A 115 -15.06 -9.93 -15.40
N SER A 116 -14.67 -8.86 -16.11
CA SER A 116 -13.27 -8.48 -16.25
C SER A 116 -12.69 -8.02 -14.92
N VAL A 117 -13.42 -7.15 -14.21
CA VAL A 117 -13.04 -6.66 -12.87
C VAL A 117 -12.96 -7.81 -11.87
N ALA A 118 -13.99 -8.67 -11.84
CA ALA A 118 -14.02 -9.82 -10.96
C ALA A 118 -12.86 -10.80 -11.23
N GLY A 119 -12.57 -11.07 -12.51
CA GLY A 119 -11.45 -11.93 -12.91
C GLY A 119 -10.08 -11.36 -12.57
N SER A 120 -9.90 -10.05 -12.72
CA SER A 120 -8.68 -9.36 -12.27
C SER A 120 -8.50 -9.43 -10.75
N ALA A 121 -9.54 -9.12 -9.98
CA ALA A 121 -9.50 -9.21 -8.53
C ALA A 121 -9.14 -10.62 -8.05
N GLN A 122 -9.72 -11.66 -8.68
CA GLN A 122 -9.39 -13.05 -8.35
C GLN A 122 -7.92 -13.39 -8.63
N ARG A 123 -7.38 -12.99 -9.79
CA ARG A 123 -5.97 -13.24 -10.12
C ARG A 123 -5.01 -12.59 -9.13
N ILE A 124 -5.33 -11.37 -8.70
CA ILE A 124 -4.53 -10.67 -7.68
C ILE A 124 -4.56 -11.44 -6.35
N LEU A 125 -5.74 -11.90 -5.92
CA LEU A 125 -5.89 -12.70 -4.69
C LEU A 125 -5.10 -14.00 -4.76
N ASP A 126 -5.19 -14.72 -5.88
CA ASP A 126 -4.45 -15.97 -6.10
C ASP A 126 -2.93 -15.75 -5.95
N ASN A 127 -2.41 -14.62 -6.45
CA ASN A 127 -1.00 -14.25 -6.30
C ASN A 127 -0.61 -13.89 -4.85
N ILE A 128 -1.54 -13.35 -4.06
CA ILE A 128 -1.32 -13.03 -2.63
C ILE A 128 -1.28 -14.29 -1.76
N GLU A 129 -2.04 -15.32 -2.15
CA GLU A 129 -2.16 -16.58 -1.41
C GLU A 129 -1.13 -17.64 -1.83
N SER A 130 -0.45 -17.45 -2.97
CA SER A 130 0.58 -18.36 -3.49
C SER A 130 1.89 -18.33 -2.69
#